data_AF-A0A7K4FN50-F1
#
_entry.id   AF-A0A7K4FN50-F1
#
_cell.length_a   1.000
_cell.length_b   1.000
_cell.length_c   1.000
_cell.angle_alpha   90.00
_cell.angle_beta   90.00
_cell.angle_gamma   90.00
#
_symmetry.space_group_name_H-M   'P 1'
#
loop_
_entity.id
_entity.type
_entity.pdbx_description
1 polymer ?
#
loop_
_entity_poly.entity_id
_entity_poly.type
_entity_poly.pdbx_seq_one_letter_code
_entity_poly.pdbx_strand_id
1 'polypeptide(L)'
;MDTVELLMVEHSGIRIIAYNNILQKGSAELIDFNKFLLNIHVNIEETVVFPLLKENDSSTSKLISTLIADHKLIETLFNNLYKWKLSENPLFNVRLPLFYKTLTEHNSNEEILLFSRWKNINQEQQDIAMKNAHEIILSNDVENYAKETGISKEMMDYIFI
;
A
#
# COMPACT_ATOMS: atom_id res chain seq x y z
N MET A 1 13.15 0.99 -12.55
CA MET A 1 12.41 0.62 -11.33
C MET A 1 11.19 -0.15 -11.79
N ASP A 2 10.88 -1.30 -11.20
CA ASP A 2 9.65 -2.05 -11.53
C ASP A 2 8.50 -1.75 -10.54
N THR A 3 7.32 -2.32 -10.81
CA THR A 3 6.12 -2.11 -9.99
C THR A 3 6.26 -2.61 -8.56
N VAL A 4 7.00 -3.70 -8.33
CA VAL A 4 7.22 -4.23 -6.98
C VAL A 4 8.24 -3.38 -6.24
N GLU A 5 9.28 -2.89 -6.92
CA GLU A 5 10.21 -1.91 -6.36
C GLU A 5 9.47 -0.61 -5.96
N LEU A 6 8.50 -0.15 -6.75
CA LEU A 6 7.61 0.97 -6.39
C LEU A 6 6.86 0.69 -5.09
N LEU A 7 6.18 -0.45 -4.98
CA LEU A 7 5.43 -0.85 -3.78
C LEU A 7 6.36 -0.97 -2.55
N MET A 8 7.60 -1.45 -2.72
CA MET A 8 8.59 -1.48 -1.62
C MET A 8 9.03 -0.09 -1.16
N VAL A 9 9.08 0.89 -2.06
CA VAL A 9 9.27 2.30 -1.69
C VAL A 9 8.06 2.81 -0.91
N GLU A 10 6.84 2.49 -1.35
CA GLU A 10 5.60 2.83 -0.63
C GLU A 10 5.57 2.22 0.77
N HIS A 11 5.94 0.95 0.94
CA HIS A 11 6.09 0.29 2.24
C HIS A 11 7.10 1.02 3.14
N SER A 12 8.16 1.57 2.56
CA SER A 12 9.14 2.36 3.30
C SER A 12 8.52 3.67 3.80
N GLY A 13 7.70 4.34 2.98
CA GLY A 13 6.89 5.49 3.39
C GLY A 13 5.94 5.14 4.54
N ILE A 14 5.21 4.03 4.42
CA ILE A 14 4.31 3.51 5.47
C ILE A 14 5.06 3.27 6.79
N ARG A 15 6.25 2.65 6.74
CA ARG A 15 7.10 2.43 7.93
C ARG A 15 7.52 3.75 8.57
N ILE A 16 7.87 4.77 7.78
CA ILE A 16 8.23 6.10 8.29
C ILE A 16 7.04 6.77 8.96
N ILE A 17 5.85 6.71 8.35
CA ILE A 17 4.59 7.22 8.92
C ILE A 17 4.31 6.57 10.28
N ALA A 18 4.42 5.23 10.33
CA ALA A 18 4.22 4.45 11.54
C ALA A 18 5.24 4.81 12.64
N TYR A 19 6.54 4.82 12.30
CA TYR A 19 7.61 5.10 13.26
C TYR A 19 7.50 6.49 13.88
N ASN A 20 7.06 7.48 13.10
CA ASN A 20 6.91 8.87 13.54
C ASN A 20 5.50 9.20 14.08
N ASN A 21 4.62 8.20 14.22
CA ASN A 21 3.24 8.36 14.68
C ASN A 21 2.47 9.49 13.95
N ILE A 22 2.67 9.64 12.64
CA ILE A 22 2.13 10.79 11.89
C ILE A 22 0.60 10.86 11.97
N LEU A 23 -0.09 9.71 11.92
CA LEU A 23 -1.55 9.65 11.97
C LEU A 23 -2.13 10.05 13.33
N GLN A 24 -1.30 10.27 14.35
CA GLN A 24 -1.76 10.73 15.65
C GLN A 24 -2.19 12.22 15.63
N LYS A 25 -1.65 13.01 14.69
CA LYS A 25 -1.80 14.48 14.66
C LYS A 25 -3.25 14.92 14.50
N GLY A 26 -3.99 14.35 13.56
CA GLY A 26 -5.36 14.75 13.26
C GLY A 26 -6.12 13.72 12.45
N SER A 27 -7.42 13.98 12.26
CA SER A 27 -8.28 13.16 11.41
C SER A 27 -8.01 13.37 9.92
N ALA A 28 -7.45 14.52 9.54
CA ALA A 28 -7.07 14.81 8.16
C ALA A 28 -5.95 13.88 7.68
N GLU A 29 -4.91 13.70 8.51
CA GLU A 29 -3.80 12.78 8.21
C GLU A 29 -4.28 11.33 8.06
N LEU A 30 -5.26 10.91 8.88
CA LEU A 30 -5.89 9.60 8.71
C LEU A 30 -6.58 9.48 7.35
N ILE A 31 -7.38 10.46 6.95
CA ILE A 31 -8.13 10.44 5.68
C ILE A 31 -7.16 10.37 4.49
N ASP A 32 -6.14 11.22 4.50
CA ASP A 32 -5.13 11.28 3.45
C ASP A 32 -4.37 9.95 3.34
N PHE A 33 -3.93 9.41 4.47
CA PHE A 33 -3.28 8.11 4.52
C PHE A 33 -4.17 6.99 3.99
N ASN A 34 -5.47 6.99 4.31
CA ASN A 34 -6.39 5.97 3.81
C ASN A 34 -6.65 6.06 2.32
N LYS A 35 -6.74 7.29 1.78
CA LYS A 35 -6.85 7.49 0.32
C LYS A 35 -5.62 6.90 -0.38
N PHE A 36 -4.43 7.18 0.14
CA PHE A 36 -3.20 6.58 -0.38
C PHE A 36 -3.23 5.05 -0.24
N LEU A 37 -3.46 4.54 0.97
CA LEU A 37 -3.37 3.12 1.27
C LEU A 37 -4.39 2.29 0.48
N LEU A 38 -5.67 2.64 0.52
CA LEU A 38 -6.73 1.81 -0.06
C LEU A 38 -6.97 2.10 -1.54
N ASN A 39 -6.96 3.38 -1.95
CA ASN A 39 -7.34 3.71 -3.34
C ASN A 39 -6.17 3.57 -4.31
N ILE A 40 -4.94 3.64 -3.81
CA ILE A 40 -3.72 3.57 -4.63
C ILE A 40 -2.95 2.29 -4.33
N HIS A 41 -2.35 2.17 -3.15
CA HIS A 41 -1.42 1.08 -2.83
C HIS A 41 -2.07 -0.32 -2.95
N VAL A 42 -3.12 -0.57 -2.17
CA VAL A 42 -3.88 -1.83 -2.22
C VAL A 42 -4.51 -2.07 -3.60
N ASN A 43 -4.93 -1.00 -4.28
CA ASN A 43 -5.52 -1.11 -5.61
C ASN A 43 -4.49 -1.59 -6.65
N ILE A 44 -3.26 -1.06 -6.62
CA ILE A 44 -2.17 -1.54 -7.48
C ILE A 44 -1.89 -3.01 -7.19
N GLU A 45 -1.83 -3.40 -5.92
CA GLU A 45 -1.60 -4.79 -5.55
C GLU A 45 -2.68 -5.72 -6.08
N GLU A 46 -3.96 -5.44 -5.77
CA GLU A 46 -5.06 -6.35 -6.09
C GLU A 46 -5.43 -6.38 -7.57
N THR A 47 -5.23 -5.28 -8.30
CA THR A 47 -5.64 -5.18 -9.71
C THR A 47 -4.50 -5.38 -10.70
N VAL A 48 -3.25 -5.19 -10.28
CA VAL A 48 -2.08 -5.28 -11.16
C VAL A 48 -1.16 -6.42 -10.74
N VAL A 49 -0.60 -6.37 -9.52
CA VAL A 49 0.49 -7.27 -9.12
C VAL A 49 0.00 -8.67 -8.81
N PHE A 50 -1.03 -8.81 -7.98
CA PHE A 50 -1.54 -10.11 -7.55
C PHE A 50 -2.11 -10.94 -8.71
N PRO A 51 -2.88 -10.38 -9.65
CA PRO A 51 -3.35 -11.15 -10.82
C PRO A 51 -2.18 -11.71 -11.64
N LEU A 52 -1.18 -10.88 -11.95
CA LEU A 52 -0.01 -11.32 -12.74
C LEU A 52 0.80 -12.40 -12.04
N LEU A 53 1.00 -12.29 -10.73
CA LEU A 53 1.69 -13.32 -9.94
C LEU A 53 0.90 -14.62 -9.91
N LYS A 54 -0.44 -14.56 -9.81
CA LYS A 54 -1.31 -15.74 -9.82
C LYS A 54 -1.32 -16.44 -11.19
N GLU A 55 -1.30 -15.68 -12.28
CA GLU A 55 -1.26 -16.21 -13.65
C GLU A 55 0.07 -16.93 -13.94
N ASN A 56 1.18 -16.40 -13.43
CA ASN A 56 2.52 -16.94 -13.67
C ASN A 56 2.97 -18.00 -12.65
N ASP A 57 2.40 -18.00 -11.44
CA ASP A 57 2.69 -18.99 -10.40
C ASP A 57 1.42 -19.30 -9.60
N SER A 58 0.67 -20.33 -10.05
CA SER A 58 -0.58 -20.73 -9.40
C SER A 58 -0.42 -21.12 -7.92
N SER A 59 0.80 -21.47 -7.47
CA SER A 59 1.08 -21.79 -6.06
C SER A 59 0.93 -20.59 -5.13
N THR A 60 1.00 -19.36 -5.67
CA THR A 60 0.79 -18.11 -4.92
C THR A 60 -0.69 -17.86 -4.57
N SER A 61 -1.64 -18.56 -5.22
CA SER A 61 -3.08 -18.28 -5.10
C SER A 61 -3.59 -18.25 -3.66
N LYS A 62 -3.15 -19.18 -2.82
CA LYS A 62 -3.57 -19.25 -1.41
C LYS A 62 -2.99 -18.07 -0.61
N LEU A 63 -1.71 -17.75 -0.83
CA LEU A 63 -1.05 -16.63 -0.17
C LEU A 63 -1.70 -15.30 -0.54
N ILE A 64 -1.94 -15.06 -1.84
CA ILE A 64 -2.63 -13.86 -2.33
C ILE A 64 -4.03 -13.75 -1.72
N SER A 65 -4.77 -14.86 -1.62
CA SER A 65 -6.10 -14.85 -1.01
C SER A 65 -6.06 -14.46 0.47
N THR A 66 -5.00 -14.85 1.19
CA THR A 66 -4.78 -14.41 2.57
C THR A 66 -4.47 -12.92 2.63
N LEU A 67 -3.57 -12.42 1.78
CA LEU A 67 -3.19 -11.00 1.76
C LEU A 67 -4.37 -10.08 1.45
N ILE A 68 -5.24 -10.47 0.50
CA ILE A 68 -6.50 -9.77 0.22
C ILE A 68 -7.45 -9.78 1.44
N ALA A 69 -7.47 -10.86 2.22
CA ALA A 69 -8.24 -10.90 3.45
C ALA A 69 -7.65 -9.98 4.53
N ASP A 70 -6.32 -9.88 4.59
CA ASP A 70 -5.61 -8.95 5.47
C ASP A 70 -5.90 -7.49 5.08
N HIS A 71 -6.01 -7.14 3.79
CA HIS A 71 -6.45 -5.82 3.35
C HIS A 71 -7.83 -5.43 3.90
N LYS A 72 -8.79 -6.36 3.87
CA LYS A 72 -10.13 -6.12 4.44
C LYS A 72 -10.09 -5.93 5.96
N LEU A 73 -9.22 -6.66 6.65
CA LEU A 73 -8.98 -6.47 8.07
C LEU A 73 -8.37 -5.09 8.35
N ILE A 74 -7.35 -4.70 7.59
CA ILE A 74 -6.67 -3.39 7.69
C ILE A 74 -7.68 -2.26 7.45
N GLU A 75 -8.51 -2.33 6.41
CA GLU A 75 -9.59 -1.38 6.15
C GLU A 75 -10.57 -1.30 7.34
N THR A 76 -10.97 -2.44 7.90
CA THR A 76 -11.87 -2.48 9.06
C THR A 76 -11.23 -1.82 10.28
N LEU A 77 -9.95 -2.09 10.55
CA LEU A 77 -9.20 -1.49 11.64
C LEU A 77 -9.06 0.02 11.45
N PHE A 78 -8.74 0.46 10.22
CA PHE A 78 -8.65 1.86 9.88
C PHE A 78 -9.98 2.60 10.12
N ASN A 79 -11.10 2.04 9.64
CA ASN A 79 -12.42 2.63 9.82
C ASN A 79 -12.79 2.78 11.30
N ASN A 80 -12.37 1.84 12.16
CA ASN A 80 -12.56 1.95 13.60
C ASN A 80 -11.67 3.04 14.22
N LEU A 81 -10.39 3.12 13.81
CA LEU A 81 -9.49 4.19 14.24
C LEU A 81 -10.04 5.57 13.90
N TYR A 82 -10.54 5.74 12.68
CA TYR A 82 -11.15 6.99 12.23
C TYR A 82 -12.34 7.39 13.11
N LYS A 83 -13.27 6.45 13.37
CA LYS A 83 -14.42 6.68 14.27
C LYS A 83 -13.98 7.05 15.70
N TRP A 84 -12.97 6.37 16.24
CA TRP A 84 -12.43 6.69 17.55
C TRP A 84 -11.74 8.04 17.60
N LYS A 85 -11.02 8.43 16.54
CA LYS A 85 -10.39 9.76 16.45
C LYS A 85 -11.43 10.87 16.45
N LEU A 86 -12.49 10.73 15.66
CA LEU A 86 -13.58 11.73 15.58
C LEU A 86 -14.36 11.89 16.88
N SER A 87 -14.51 10.81 17.64
CA SER A 87 -15.23 10.80 18.92
C SER A 87 -14.33 11.06 20.13
N GLU A 88 -13.06 11.41 19.91
CA GLU A 88 -12.04 11.56 20.95
C GLU A 88 -11.95 10.35 21.90
N ASN A 89 -12.24 9.16 21.38
CA ASN A 89 -12.29 7.94 22.15
C ASN A 89 -10.85 7.51 22.55
N PRO A 90 -10.57 7.26 23.84
CA PRO A 90 -9.24 6.86 24.31
C PRO A 90 -8.68 5.60 23.63
N LEU A 91 -9.54 4.74 23.09
CA LEU A 91 -9.13 3.56 22.33
C LEU A 91 -8.28 3.91 21.11
N PHE A 92 -8.40 5.12 20.53
CA PHE A 92 -7.57 5.55 19.41
C PHE A 92 -6.08 5.43 19.74
N ASN A 93 -5.63 6.01 20.86
CA ASN A 93 -4.23 6.01 21.26
C ASN A 93 -3.72 4.60 21.62
N VAL A 94 -4.61 3.73 22.09
CA VAL A 94 -4.29 2.34 22.43
C VAL A 94 -4.19 1.46 21.17
N ARG A 95 -5.03 1.73 20.16
CA ARG A 95 -5.19 0.87 18.98
C ARG A 95 -4.36 1.31 17.79
N LEU A 96 -4.00 2.59 17.68
CA LEU A 96 -3.16 3.09 16.59
C LEU A 96 -1.81 2.36 16.51
N PRO A 97 -1.08 2.10 17.61
CA PRO A 97 0.17 1.33 17.54
C PRO A 97 -0.04 -0.11 17.05
N LEU A 98 -1.17 -0.73 17.38
CA LEU A 98 -1.51 -2.08 16.92
C LEU A 98 -1.83 -2.10 15.43
N PHE A 99 -2.53 -1.09 14.92
CA PHE A 99 -2.76 -0.92 13.50
C PHE A 99 -1.45 -0.78 12.72
N TYR A 100 -0.53 0.08 13.18
CA TYR A 100 0.79 0.21 12.56
C TYR A 100 1.54 -1.12 12.54
N LYS A 101 1.54 -1.84 13.67
CA LYS A 101 2.16 -3.16 13.76
C LYS A 101 1.57 -4.11 12.71
N THR A 102 0.25 -4.24 12.66
CA THR A 102 -0.43 -5.13 11.70
C THR A 102 -0.12 -4.75 10.25
N LEU A 103 -0.16 -3.47 9.90
CA LEU A 103 0.12 -3.01 8.54
C LEU A 103 1.58 -3.27 8.14
N THR A 104 2.53 -2.94 9.01
CA THR A 104 3.96 -3.16 8.71
C THR A 104 4.35 -4.64 8.66
N GLU A 105 3.71 -5.49 9.47
CA GLU A 105 3.87 -6.95 9.41
C GLU A 105 3.28 -7.51 8.11
N HIS A 106 2.11 -7.03 7.69
CA HIS A 106 1.49 -7.35 6.40
C HIS A 106 2.44 -7.03 5.23
N ASN A 107 2.91 -5.78 5.14
CA ASN A 107 3.85 -5.37 4.09
C ASN A 107 5.15 -6.18 4.08
N SER A 108 5.65 -6.55 5.26
CA SER A 108 6.85 -7.39 5.37
C SER A 108 6.60 -8.81 4.84
N ASN A 109 5.40 -9.36 5.05
CA ASN A 109 5.02 -10.65 4.52
C ASN A 109 4.89 -10.61 2.99
N GLU A 110 4.36 -9.53 2.42
CA GLU A 110 4.32 -9.34 0.96
C GLU A 110 5.72 -9.33 0.36
N GLU A 111 6.60 -8.50 0.91
CA GLU A 111 8.00 -8.37 0.45
C GLU A 111 8.72 -9.72 0.44
N ILE A 112 8.61 -10.48 1.54
CA ILE A 112 9.36 -11.73 1.74
C ILE A 112 8.72 -12.88 0.94
N LEU A 113 7.41 -13.06 1.07
CA LEU A 113 6.73 -14.28 0.64
C LEU A 113 6.21 -14.19 -0.79
N LEU A 114 5.87 -12.99 -1.27
CA LEU A 114 5.18 -12.79 -2.54
C LEU A 114 6.03 -12.02 -3.56
N PHE A 115 6.52 -10.83 -3.22
CA PHE A 115 7.25 -9.94 -4.14
C PHE A 115 8.55 -10.57 -4.67
N SER A 116 9.18 -11.47 -3.91
CA SER A 116 10.32 -12.26 -4.39
C SER A 116 10.02 -13.16 -5.61
N ARG A 117 8.74 -13.40 -5.92
CA ARG A 117 8.27 -14.13 -7.11
C ARG A 117 8.18 -13.25 -8.36
N TRP A 118 8.25 -11.93 -8.23
CA TRP A 118 8.15 -10.97 -9.34
C TRP A 118 9.22 -11.18 -10.41
N LYS A 119 10.40 -11.67 -10.02
CA LYS A 119 11.49 -12.04 -10.95
C LYS A 119 11.12 -13.06 -12.03
N ASN A 120 9.99 -13.76 -11.87
CA ASN A 120 9.50 -14.75 -12.84
C ASN A 120 8.57 -14.12 -13.89
N ILE A 121 8.14 -12.88 -13.71
CA ILE A 121 7.29 -12.14 -14.65
C ILE A 121 8.17 -11.64 -15.80
N ASN A 122 7.72 -11.81 -17.05
CA ASN A 122 8.49 -11.35 -18.20
C ASN A 122 8.44 -9.81 -18.35
N GLN A 123 9.39 -9.23 -19.09
CA GLN A 123 9.53 -7.78 -19.20
C GLN A 123 8.27 -7.09 -19.76
N GLU A 124 7.62 -7.67 -20.77
CA GLU A 124 6.40 -7.09 -21.37
C GLU A 124 5.28 -6.95 -20.33
N GLN A 125 5.07 -7.99 -19.51
CA GLN A 125 4.10 -7.94 -18.41
C GLN A 125 4.50 -6.94 -17.32
N GLN A 126 5.78 -6.81 -17.02
CA GLN A 126 6.27 -5.82 -16.04
C GLN A 126 6.05 -4.39 -16.54
N ASP A 127 6.30 -4.12 -17.83
CA ASP A 127 6.09 -2.80 -18.43
C ASP A 127 4.60 -2.41 -18.41
N ILE A 128 3.71 -3.37 -18.74
CA ILE A 128 2.25 -3.18 -18.64
C ILE A 128 1.83 -2.94 -17.19
N ALA A 129 2.38 -3.70 -16.24
CA ALA A 129 2.10 -3.51 -14.82
C ALA A 129 2.49 -2.11 -14.34
N MET A 130 3.67 -1.64 -14.77
CA MET A 130 4.17 -0.33 -14.40
C MET A 130 3.30 0.80 -14.97
N LYS A 131 2.85 0.66 -16.22
CA LYS A 131 1.91 1.59 -16.83
C LYS A 131 0.56 1.61 -16.10
N ASN A 132 0.01 0.44 -15.76
CA ASN A 132 -1.27 0.36 -15.03
C ASN A 132 -1.16 0.97 -13.63
N ALA A 133 -0.04 0.75 -12.93
CA ALA A 133 0.22 1.39 -11.64
C ALA A 133 0.27 2.92 -11.77
N HIS A 134 0.93 3.44 -12.82
CA HIS A 134 0.94 4.87 -13.12
C HIS A 134 -0.48 5.42 -13.34
N GLU A 135 -1.30 4.75 -14.13
CA GLU A 135 -2.68 5.16 -14.40
C GLU A 135 -3.55 5.17 -13.13
N ILE A 136 -3.35 4.22 -12.21
CA ILE A 136 -4.02 4.21 -10.90
C ILE A 136 -3.60 5.44 -10.07
N ILE A 137 -2.31 5.76 -10.03
CA ILE A 137 -1.81 6.94 -9.29
C ILE A 137 -2.41 8.23 -9.87
N LEU A 138 -2.36 8.39 -11.20
CA LEU A 138 -2.87 9.57 -11.91
C LEU A 138 -4.38 9.77 -11.75
N SER A 139 -5.16 8.69 -11.77
CA SER A 139 -6.63 8.74 -11.69
C SER A 139 -7.17 9.00 -10.28
N ASN A 140 -6.32 8.89 -9.25
CA ASN A 140 -6.71 9.09 -7.86
C ASN A 140 -6.30 10.47 -7.33
N ASP A 141 -5.12 10.58 -6.72
CA ASP A 141 -4.64 11.81 -6.09
C ASP A 141 -3.12 11.80 -6.02
N VAL A 142 -2.50 12.33 -7.07
CA VAL A 142 -1.04 12.37 -7.25
C VAL A 142 -0.36 13.19 -6.15
N GLU A 143 -0.99 14.27 -5.69
CA GLU A 143 -0.43 15.11 -4.62
C GLU A 143 -0.41 14.35 -3.30
N ASN A 144 -1.51 13.66 -2.98
CA ASN A 144 -1.60 12.84 -1.79
C ASN A 144 -0.62 11.65 -1.86
N TYR A 145 -0.48 11.01 -3.02
CA TYR A 145 0.51 9.96 -3.24
C TYR A 145 1.94 10.46 -2.96
N ALA A 146 2.32 11.60 -3.54
CA ALA A 146 3.63 12.20 -3.33
C ALA A 146 3.87 12.56 -1.85
N LYS A 147 2.84 13.08 -1.17
CA LYS A 147 2.89 13.43 0.25
C LYS A 147 3.14 12.20 1.14
N GLU A 148 2.41 11.11 0.95
CA GLU A 148 2.48 9.94 1.83
C GLU A 148 3.71 9.06 1.54
N THR A 149 4.18 9.02 0.28
CA THR A 149 5.35 8.22 -0.12
C THR A 149 6.67 8.99 -0.03
N GLY A 150 6.64 10.32 -0.15
CA GLY A 150 7.83 11.16 -0.30
C GLY A 150 8.44 11.15 -1.71
N ILE A 151 7.81 10.46 -2.67
CA ILE A 151 8.23 10.47 -4.09
C ILE A 151 7.84 11.83 -4.68
N SER A 152 8.82 12.56 -5.21
CA SER A 152 8.54 13.86 -5.87
C SER A 152 7.90 13.65 -7.24
N LYS A 153 7.27 14.70 -7.78
CA LYS A 153 6.69 14.67 -9.13
C LYS A 153 7.72 14.40 -10.20
N GLU A 154 8.90 15.00 -10.08
CA GLU A 154 10.02 14.78 -11.00
C GLU A 154 10.52 13.32 -10.95
N MET A 155 10.47 12.70 -9.78
CA MET A 155 10.79 11.28 -9.64
C MET A 155 9.71 10.40 -10.28
N MET A 156 8.41 10.73 -10.11
CA MET A 156 7.33 10.05 -10.84
C MET A 156 7.53 10.19 -12.36
N ASP A 157 7.79 11.40 -12.84
CA ASP A 157 8.07 11.66 -14.25
C ASP A 157 9.23 10.81 -14.74
N TYR A 158 10.33 10.68 -13.96
CA TYR A 158 11.50 9.86 -14.31
C TYR A 158 11.21 8.35 -14.33
N ILE A 159 10.39 7.87 -13.40
CA ILE A 159 10.08 6.45 -13.21
C ILE A 159 9.13 5.91 -14.28
N PHE A 160 8.20 6.74 -14.74
CA PHE A 160 7.12 6.34 -15.65
C PHE A 160 7.33 6.78 -17.12
N ILE A 161 8.56 7.17 -17.50
CA ILE A 161 8.98 7.38 -18.92
C ILE A 161 9.11 6.03 -19.63
#